data_AF-A0A7C6CDC0-F1
#
_entry.id   AF-A0A7C6CDC0-F1
#
_cell.length_a   1.000
_cell.length_b   1.000
_cell.length_c   1.000
_cell.angle_alpha   90.00
_cell.angle_beta   90.00
_cell.angle_gamma   90.00
#
_symmetry.space_group_name_H-M   'P 1'
#
loop_
_entity.id
_entity.type
_entity.pdbx_description
1 polymer ?
#
loop_
_entity_poly.entity_id
_entity_poly.type
_entity_poly.pdbx_seq_one_letter_code
_entity_poly.pdbx_strand_id
1 'polypeptide(L)' 'MNLYLGVDGGGTKTKIVIINDAGKILFSQSGGPSSIDTVSLKETTEVIQNIVSDFNQTRTFK' A
#
# COMPACT_ATOMS: atom_id res chain seq x y z
N MET A 1 -3.35 -9.69 -16.74
CA MET A 1 -4.18 -9.27 -15.59
C MET A 1 -3.54 -8.02 -15.04
N ASN A 2 -4.24 -6.90 -15.06
CA ASN A 2 -3.71 -5.67 -14.47
C ASN A 2 -4.07 -5.62 -12.98
N LEU A 3 -3.24 -4.92 -12.24
CA LEU A 3 -3.46 -4.62 -10.83
C LEU A 3 -3.47 -3.10 -10.69
N TYR A 4 -4.36 -2.60 -9.83
CA TYR A 4 -4.45 -1.18 -9.53
C TYR A 4 -4.18 -0.98 -8.04
N LEU A 5 -3.31 -0.03 -7.73
CA LEU A 5 -2.93 0.34 -6.37
C LEU A 5 -3.66 1.62 -5.97
N GLY A 6 -4.54 1.54 -4.99
CA GLY A 6 -5.13 2.69 -4.31
C GLY A 6 -4.32 3.05 -3.07
N VAL A 7 -4.04 4.33 -2.89
CA VAL A 7 -3.30 4.88 -1.74
C VAL A 7 -4.10 6.01 -1.12
N ASP A 8 -4.40 5.89 0.17
CA ASP A 8 -4.96 6.93 1.02
C ASP A 8 -3.90 7.30 2.08
N GLY A 9 -3.13 8.35 1.80
CA GLY A 9 -1.96 8.75 2.57
C GLY A 9 -2.28 9.82 3.62
N GLY A 10 -2.57 9.38 4.84
CA GLY A 10 -2.86 10.27 5.97
C GLY A 10 -1.62 10.66 6.79
N GLY A 11 -1.78 11.71 7.61
CA GLY A 11 -0.76 12.16 8.57
C GLY A 11 -0.62 11.27 9.81
N THR A 12 -1.52 10.31 10.02
CA THR A 12 -1.43 9.33 11.13
C THR A 12 -1.41 7.89 10.65
N LYS A 13 -2.14 7.58 9.57
CA LYS A 13 -2.23 6.25 8.97
C LYS A 13 -2.30 6.36 7.47
N THR A 14 -1.72 5.36 6.82
CA THR A 14 -1.80 5.16 5.37
C THR A 14 -2.58 3.89 5.10
N LYS A 15 -3.54 3.93 4.18
CA LYS A 15 -4.25 2.74 3.72
C LYS A 15 -3.91 2.46 2.27
N ILE A 16 -3.54 1.21 2.00
CA ILE A 16 -3.28 0.70 0.66
C ILE A 16 -4.29 -0.39 0.33
N VAL A 17 -4.81 -0.34 -0.89
CA VAL A 17 -5.71 -1.35 -1.45
C VAL A 17 -5.19 -1.74 -2.83
N ILE A 18 -5.13 -3.05 -3.12
CA ILE A 18 -4.84 -3.55 -4.47
C ILE A 18 -6.08 -4.25 -5.00
N ILE A 19 -6.51 -3.87 -6.20
CA ILE A 19 -7.66 -4.47 -6.90
C ILE A 19 -7.24 -5.03 -8.27
N ASN A 20 -8.04 -5.94 -8.82
CA ASN A 20 -7.91 -6.40 -10.21
C ASN A 20 -8.84 -5.63 -11.16
N ASP A 21 -8.79 -5.97 -12.46
CA ASP A 21 -9.65 -5.40 -13.51
C ASP A 21 -11.17 -5.53 -13.26
N ALA A 22 -11.59 -6.48 -12.43
CA ALA A 22 -13.01 -6.66 -12.06
C ALA A 22 -13.42 -5.82 -10.82
N GLY A 23 -12.54 -4.97 -10.31
CA GLY A 23 -12.77 -4.18 -9.09
C GLY A 23 -12.71 -5.01 -7.81
N LYS A 24 -12.30 -6.28 -7.87
CA LYS A 24 -12.19 -7.14 -6.68
C LYS A 24 -10.95 -6.74 -5.87
N ILE A 25 -11.15 -6.51 -4.58
CA ILE A 25 -10.04 -6.30 -3.62
C ILE A 25 -9.26 -7.61 -3.45
N LEU A 26 -7.97 -7.54 -3.74
CA LEU A 26 -7.02 -8.63 -3.60
C LEU A 26 -6.15 -8.48 -2.35
N PHE A 27 -5.98 -7.24 -1.88
CA PHE A 27 -5.18 -6.91 -0.71
C PHE A 27 -5.62 -5.57 -0.14
N SER A 28 -5.61 -5.46 1.19
CA SER A 28 -5.87 -4.21 1.90
C SER A 28 -5.10 -4.24 3.21
N GLN A 29 -4.28 -3.24 3.45
CA GLN A 29 -3.52 -3.11 4.69
C GLN A 29 -3.38 -1.63 5.05
N SER A 30 -3.13 -1.37 6.32
CA SER A 30 -2.81 -0.04 6.81
C SER A 30 -1.44 -0.05 7.48
N GLY A 31 -0.72 1.06 7.35
CA GLY A 31 0.55 1.28 8.02
C GLY A 31 0.61 2.67 8.66
N GLY A 32 1.83 3.08 8.96
CA GLY A 32 2.14 4.37 9.57
C GLY A 32 1.77 5.57 8.68
N PRO A 33 2.09 6.79 9.13
CA PRO A 33 1.82 8.02 8.38
C PRO A 33 2.62 8.08 7.08
N SER A 34 2.04 8.64 6.02
CA SER A 34 2.73 8.87 4.74
C SER A 34 2.47 10.25 4.14
N SER A 35 1.67 11.10 4.78
CA SER A 35 1.50 12.47 4.31
C SER A 35 2.81 13.25 4.49
N ILE A 36 3.27 13.88 3.41
CA ILE A 36 4.49 14.69 3.40
C ILE A 36 4.38 15.98 4.25
N ASP A 37 3.16 16.34 4.66
CA ASP A 37 2.94 17.42 5.63
C ASP A 37 3.33 16.99 7.06
N THR A 38 3.51 15.69 7.30
CA THR A 38 3.79 15.11 8.62
C THR A 38 5.10 14.33 8.67
N VAL A 39 5.50 13.69 7.58
CA VAL A 39 6.72 12.87 7.49
C VAL A 39 7.57 13.24 6.28
N SER A 40 8.81 12.77 6.23
CA SER A 40 9.68 12.96 5.09
C SER A 40 9.26 12.13 3.87
N LEU A 41 9.69 12.53 2.67
CA LEU A 41 9.50 11.73 1.44
C LEU A 41 10.04 10.30 1.58
N LYS A 42 11.15 10.14 2.31
CA LYS A 42 11.75 8.83 2.58
C LYS A 42 10.77 7.95 3.37
N GLU A 43 10.23 8.45 4.47
CA GLU A 43 9.25 7.72 5.29
C GLU A 43 7.98 7.39 4.51
N THR A 44 7.47 8.33 3.69
CA THR A 44 6.36 8.07 2.77
C THR A 44 6.66 6.88 1.86
N THR A 45 7.84 6.86 1.22
CA THR A 45 8.22 5.76 0.33
C THR A 45 8.42 4.44 1.07
N GLU A 46 9.02 4.46 2.26
CA GLU A 46 9.24 3.26 3.08
C GLU A 46 7.93 2.63 3.52
N VAL A 47 6.97 3.43 4.02
CA VAL A 47 5.64 2.92 4.43
C VAL A 47 4.92 2.26 3.26
N ILE A 48 4.88 2.90 2.10
CA ILE A 48 4.21 2.36 0.91
C ILE A 48 4.91 1.08 0.43
N GLN A 49 6.25 1.09 0.35
CA GLN A 49 7.04 -0.08 -0.09
C GLN A 49 6.88 -1.27 0.84
N ASN A 50 6.91 -1.05 2.16
CA ASN A 50 6.74 -2.11 3.15
C ASN A 50 5.37 -2.78 2.99
N ILE A 51 4.29 -2.00 2.92
CA ILE A 51 2.93 -2.52 2.74
C ILE A 51 2.78 -3.29 1.41
N VAL A 52 3.33 -2.76 0.31
CA VAL A 52 3.28 -3.44 -0.99
C VAL A 52 4.13 -4.71 -1.01
N SER A 53 5.24 -4.76 -0.25
CA SER A 53 6.08 -5.95 -0.15
C SER A 53 5.36 -7.13 0.53
N ASP A 54 4.48 -6.86 1.50
CA ASP A 54 3.65 -7.88 2.17
C ASP A 54 2.70 -8.57 1.18
N PHE A 55 2.15 -7.82 0.21
CA PHE A 55 1.35 -8.40 -0.86
C PHE A 55 2.16 -9.36 -1.74
N ASN A 56 3.40 -9.00 -2.08
CA ASN A 56 4.25 -9.83 -2.93
C ASN A 56 4.62 -11.16 -2.22
N GLN A 57 4.93 -11.12 -0.92
CA GLN A 57 5.22 -12.33 -0.14
C GLN A 57 4.01 -13.26 -0.06
N THR A 58 2.80 -12.69 0.03
CA THR A 58 1.53 -13.45 0.04
C THR A 58 1.28 -14.20 -1.28
N ARG A 59 1.98 -13.85 -2.37
CA ARG A 59 1.86 -14.50 -3.69
C ARG A 59 3.02 -15.40 -4.08
N THR A 60 4.04 -15.56 -3.23
CA THR A 60 5.09 -16.55 -3.47
C THR A 60 4.53 -17.95 -3.16
N PHE A 61 3.81 -18.51 -4.14
CA PHE A 61 3.45 -19.92 -4.14
C PHE A 61 4.71 -20.73 -4.44
N LYS A 62 5.00 -21.73 -3.59
CA LYS A 62 5.87 -22.87 -3.96
C LYS A 62 5.25 -23.63 -5.12
#